data_AF-A0A3N5PCL1-F1
#
_entry.id   AF-A0A3N5PCL1-F1
#
_cell.length_a   1.000
_cell.length_b   1.000
_cell.length_c   1.000
_cell.angle_alpha   90.00
_cell.angle_beta   90.00
_cell.angle_gamma   90.00
#
_symmetry.space_group_name_H-M   'P 1'
#
loop_
_entity.id
_entity.type
_entity.pdbx_description
1 polymer ?
#
loop_
_entity_poly.entity_id
_entity_poly.type
_entity_poly.pdbx_seq_one_letter_code
_entity_poly.pdbx_strand_id
1 'polypeptide(L)'
;MAYIIFVQPAVLSTDFTGKPTGLDFGAVLLATCVVSGAATILMGLWARYPIALAPGMGENFFFVSVIMALAAGGVAEPWRAALGIVFISGVIFLILSMAGVREAV
;
A
#
# COMPACT_ATOMS: atom_id res chain seq x y z
N MET A 1 -5.28 -11.07 10.65
CA MET A 1 -6.27 -10.35 9.81
C MET A 1 -6.93 -9.20 10.56
N ALA A 2 -7.69 -9.42 11.63
CA ALA A 2 -8.36 -8.30 12.33
C ALA A 2 -7.40 -7.23 12.91
N TYR A 3 -6.18 -7.59 13.33
CA TYR A 3 -5.23 -6.61 13.86
C TYR A 3 -4.83 -5.55 12.82
N ILE A 4 -4.87 -5.86 11.52
CA ILE A 4 -4.43 -4.93 10.47
C ILE A 4 -5.36 -3.71 10.36
N ILE A 5 -6.62 -3.89 10.78
CA ILE A 5 -7.65 -2.85 10.85
C ILE A 5 -7.19 -1.70 11.75
N PHE A 6 -6.42 -1.99 12.81
CA PHE A 6 -5.92 -0.97 13.73
C PHE A 6 -4.46 -0.63 13.46
N VAL A 7 -3.64 -1.64 13.17
CA VAL A 7 -2.19 -1.46 13.03
C VAL A 7 -1.81 -0.75 11.73
N GLN A 8 -2.47 -1.05 10.61
CA GLN A 8 -2.12 -0.40 9.35
C GLN A 8 -2.42 1.11 9.36
N PRO A 9 -3.62 1.55 9.77
CA PRO A 9 -3.91 2.99 9.87
C PRO A 9 -3.04 3.69 10.91
N ALA A 10 -2.70 3.03 12.02
CA ALA A 10 -1.76 3.58 12.99
C ALA A 10 -0.37 3.82 12.38
N VAL A 11 0.17 2.85 11.63
CA VAL A 11 1.48 2.98 10.97
C VAL A 11 1.45 4.01 9.84
N LEU A 12 0.37 4.11 9.07
CA LEU A 12 0.31 5.00 7.91
C LEU A 12 -0.03 6.45 8.25
N SER A 13 -0.79 6.68 9.33
CA SER A 13 -1.19 8.03 9.76
C SER A 13 -0.10 8.74 10.58
N THR A 14 0.76 7.98 11.25
CA THR A 14 1.88 8.52 12.02
C THR A 14 3.21 7.98 11.52
N ASP A 15 4.14 8.88 11.28
CA ASP A 15 5.51 8.57 10.91
C ASP A 15 6.30 7.93 12.06
N PHE A 16 7.45 7.31 11.78
CA PHE A 16 8.35 6.72 12.77
C PHE A 16 8.88 7.72 13.81
N THR A 17 8.81 9.02 13.49
CA THR A 17 9.17 10.12 14.39
C THR A 17 7.98 10.68 15.19
N GLY A 18 6.80 10.09 15.05
CA GLY A 18 5.56 10.52 15.70
C GLY A 18 4.86 11.71 15.04
N LYS A 19 5.31 12.14 13.85
CA LYS A 19 4.67 13.23 13.09
C LYS A 19 3.52 12.71 12.23
N PRO A 20 2.46 13.50 12.00
CA PRO A 20 1.41 13.12 11.06
C PRO A 20 1.96 13.08 9.64
N THR A 21 1.76 11.98 8.93
CA THR A 21 2.14 11.82 7.50
C THR A 21 1.22 12.60 6.57
N GLY A 22 0.02 12.98 7.04
CA GLY A 22 -1.05 13.60 6.26
C GLY A 22 -2.12 12.61 5.79
N LEU A 23 -1.95 11.31 6.04
CA LEU A 23 -2.96 10.28 5.78
C LEU A 23 -3.95 10.19 6.95
N ASP A 24 -5.24 10.39 6.67
CA ASP A 24 -6.30 10.25 7.67
C ASP A 24 -6.49 8.79 8.09
N PHE A 25 -6.61 8.57 9.40
CA PHE A 25 -6.76 7.24 9.98
C PHE A 25 -8.02 6.53 9.48
N GLY A 26 -9.15 7.24 9.42
CA GLY A 26 -10.43 6.67 8.98
C GLY A 26 -10.44 6.34 7.49
N ALA A 27 -9.86 7.21 6.66
CA ALA A 27 -9.73 6.99 5.23
C ALA A 27 -8.86 5.76 4.93
N VAL A 28 -7.71 5.64 5.59
CA VAL A 28 -6.81 4.48 5.41
C VAL A 28 -7.47 3.20 5.91
N LEU A 29 -8.14 3.23 7.07
CA LEU A 29 -8.91 2.10 7.60
C LEU A 29 -9.93 1.58 6.58
N LEU A 30 -10.78 2.47 6.05
CA LEU A 30 -11.79 2.09 5.08
C LEU A 30 -11.17 1.54 3.80
N ALA A 31 -10.12 2.19 3.27
CA ALA A 31 -9.40 1.72 2.10
C ALA A 31 -8.82 0.31 2.31
N THR A 32 -8.21 0.06 3.48
CA THR A 32 -7.65 -1.25 3.86
C THR A 32 -8.71 -2.34 3.83
N CYS A 33 -9.84 -2.10 4.49
CA CYS A 33 -10.91 -3.09 4.62
C CYS A 33 -11.56 -3.40 3.27
N VAL A 34 -11.83 -2.36 2.47
CA VAL A 34 -12.45 -2.51 1.15
C VAL A 34 -11.51 -3.26 0.20
N VAL A 35 -10.23 -2.87 0.13
CA VAL A 35 -9.26 -3.52 -0.77
C VAL A 35 -8.97 -4.95 -0.34
N SER A 36 -8.79 -5.22 0.95
CA SER A 36 -8.53 -6.58 1.46
C SER A 36 -9.72 -7.51 1.24
N GLY A 37 -10.95 -7.00 1.43
CA GLY A 37 -12.17 -7.73 1.12
C GLY A 37 -12.29 -8.04 -0.36
N ALA A 38 -12.08 -7.05 -1.22
CA ALA A 38 -12.10 -7.22 -2.67
C ALA A 38 -11.03 -8.22 -3.16
N ALA A 39 -9.79 -8.11 -2.66
CA ALA A 39 -8.70 -9.02 -3.00
C ALA A 39 -8.97 -10.46 -2.56
N THR A 40 -9.56 -10.64 -1.36
CA THR A 40 -9.96 -11.95 -0.86
C THR A 40 -11.07 -12.58 -1.71
N ILE A 41 -12.07 -11.79 -2.12
CA ILE A 41 -13.13 -12.24 -3.03
C ILE A 41 -12.53 -12.63 -4.39
N LEU A 42 -11.62 -11.81 -4.93
CA LEU A 42 -10.96 -12.06 -6.20
C LEU A 42 -10.15 -13.36 -6.18
N MET A 43 -9.44 -13.65 -5.09
CA MET A 43 -8.72 -14.91 -4.91
C MET A 43 -9.65 -16.12 -4.86
N GLY A 44 -10.77 -16.01 -4.15
CA GLY A 44 -11.76 -17.08 -4.07
C GLY A 44 -12.41 -17.37 -5.42
N LEU A 45 -12.77 -16.34 -6.19
CA LEU A 45 -13.51 -16.49 -7.44
C LEU A 45 -12.60 -16.76 -8.65
N TRP A 46 -11.54 -15.98 -8.81
CA TRP A 46 -10.71 -16.02 -10.01
C TRP A 46 -9.55 -17.00 -9.89
N ALA A 47 -8.80 -16.93 -8.77
CA ALA A 47 -7.69 -17.86 -8.52
C ALA A 47 -8.16 -19.23 -8.02
N ARG A 48 -9.45 -19.38 -7.65
CA ARG A 48 -10.04 -20.58 -7.03
C ARG A 48 -9.25 -21.08 -5.82
N TYR A 49 -8.62 -20.14 -5.11
CA TYR A 49 -7.76 -20.42 -3.97
C TYR A 49 -8.25 -19.59 -2.77
N PRO A 50 -9.07 -20.18 -1.88
CA PRO A 50 -9.82 -19.46 -0.86
C PRO A 50 -8.95 -19.11 0.36
N ILE A 51 -7.92 -18.30 0.13
CA ILE A 51 -7.10 -17.71 1.19
C ILE A 51 -7.47 -16.24 1.39
N ALA A 52 -7.55 -15.84 2.66
CA ALA A 52 -7.74 -14.45 3.01
C ALA A 52 -6.46 -13.67 2.71
N LEU A 53 -6.60 -12.60 1.92
CA LEU A 53 -5.50 -11.68 1.63
C LEU A 53 -5.64 -10.43 2.48
N ALA A 54 -4.50 -10.01 3.01
CA ALA A 54 -4.35 -8.73 3.68
C ALA A 54 -2.97 -8.14 3.33
N PRO A 55 -2.81 -6.81 3.43
CA PRO A 55 -1.57 -6.15 3.08
C PRO A 55 -0.37 -6.62 3.90
N GLY A 56 0.78 -6.75 3.26
CA GLY A 56 2.04 -7.08 3.92
C GLY A 56 2.52 -5.91 4.78
N MET A 57 2.81 -6.16 6.07
CA MET A 57 3.22 -5.10 6.98
C MET A 57 4.55 -4.44 6.59
N GLY A 58 5.49 -5.19 6.00
CA GLY A 58 6.79 -4.66 5.57
C GLY A 58 6.68 -3.56 4.51
N GLU A 59 5.75 -3.70 3.56
CA GLU A 59 5.53 -2.71 2.50
C GLU A 59 4.95 -1.41 3.05
N ASN A 60 4.11 -1.50 4.08
CA ASN A 60 3.57 -0.30 4.74
C ASN A 60 4.67 0.50 5.44
N PHE A 61 5.60 -0.17 6.11
CA PHE A 61 6.75 0.48 6.74
C PHE A 61 7.70 1.11 5.72
N PHE A 62 7.93 0.41 4.60
CA PHE A 62 8.69 0.98 3.49
C PHE A 62 8.00 2.21 2.88
N PHE A 63 6.68 2.17 2.73
CA PHE A 63 5.93 3.31 2.22
C PHE A 63 6.07 4.55 3.12
N VAL A 64 6.01 4.37 4.45
CA VAL A 64 6.23 5.46 5.42
C VAL A 64 7.65 6.01 5.31
N SER A 65 8.68 5.17 5.15
CA SER A 65 10.06 5.66 4.99
C SER A 65 10.26 6.45 3.69
N VAL A 66 9.55 6.11 2.62
CA VAL A 66 9.53 6.90 1.38
C VAL A 66 8.88 8.27 1.61
N ILE A 67 7.77 8.34 2.35
CA ILE A 67 7.15 9.62 2.74
C ILE A 67 8.13 10.48 3.52
N MET A 68 8.84 9.90 4.49
CA MET A 68 9.87 10.62 5.26
C MET A 68 10.98 11.17 4.37
N ALA A 69 11.48 10.34 3.44
CA ALA A 69 12.54 10.74 2.53
C ALA A 69 12.11 11.92 1.64
N LEU A 70 10.87 11.89 1.14
CA LEU A 70 10.27 12.99 0.36
C LEU A 70 10.08 14.25 1.21
N ALA A 71 9.63 14.10 2.46
CA ALA A 71 9.47 15.21 3.40
C ALA A 71 10.82 15.86 3.72
N ALA A 72 11.86 15.06 3.96
CA ALA A 72 13.23 15.54 4.16
C ALA A 72 13.81 16.23 2.91
N GLY A 73 13.37 15.80 1.71
CA GLY A 73 13.70 16.43 0.43
C GLY A 73 12.93 17.73 0.12
N GLY A 74 12.07 18.20 1.02
CA GLY A 74 11.34 19.47 0.87
C GLY A 74 10.07 19.39 0.00
N VAL A 75 9.54 18.20 -0.26
CA VAL A 75 8.28 18.03 -0.99
C VAL A 75 7.10 18.44 -0.10
N ALA A 76 6.26 19.37 -0.58
CA ALA A 76 5.16 19.95 0.21
C ALA A 76 4.06 18.94 0.61
N GLU A 77 3.67 18.04 -0.29
CA GLU A 77 2.70 16.97 -0.02
C GLU A 77 3.34 15.58 -0.24
N PRO A 78 4.18 15.12 0.70
CA PRO A 78 5.02 13.94 0.50
C PRO A 78 4.20 12.65 0.40
N TRP A 79 3.09 12.53 1.12
CA TRP A 79 2.19 11.37 1.05
C TRP A 79 1.49 11.24 -0.30
N ARG A 80 1.09 12.36 -0.92
CA ARG A 80 0.50 12.35 -2.27
C ARG A 80 1.53 11.95 -3.32
N ALA A 81 2.73 12.50 -3.21
CA ALA A 81 3.84 12.13 -4.10
C ALA A 81 4.19 10.64 -3.98
N ALA A 82 4.24 10.11 -2.75
CA ALA A 82 4.46 8.68 -2.50
C ALA A 82 3.37 7.80 -3.12
N LEU A 83 2.08 8.16 -2.97
CA LEU A 83 0.98 7.45 -3.64
C LEU A 83 1.12 7.48 -5.17
N GLY A 84 1.53 8.62 -5.74
CA GLY A 84 1.80 8.74 -7.18
C GLY A 84 2.94 7.83 -7.65
N ILE A 85 4.02 7.74 -6.88
CA ILE A 85 5.14 6.82 -7.18
C ILE A 85 4.67 5.36 -7.17
N VAL A 86 3.90 4.96 -6.15
CA VAL A 86 3.36 3.58 -6.07
C VAL A 86 2.43 3.29 -7.24
N PHE A 87 1.57 4.23 -7.61
CA PHE A 87 0.67 4.08 -8.75
C PHE A 87 1.43 3.89 -10.07
N ILE A 88 2.40 4.75 -10.36
CA ILE A 88 3.21 4.66 -11.59
C ILE A 88 4.00 3.35 -11.61
N SER A 89 4.62 2.97 -10.48
CA SER A 89 5.35 1.71 -10.36
C SER A 89 4.43 0.50 -10.60
N GLY A 90 3.22 0.52 -10.03
CA GLY A 90 2.21 -0.51 -10.27
C GLY A 90 1.79 -0.63 -11.73
N VAL A 91 1.59 0.50 -12.43
CA VAL A 91 1.27 0.52 -13.87
C VAL A 91 2.42 -0.06 -14.69
N ILE A 92 3.66 0.37 -14.43
CA ILE A 92 4.85 -0.15 -15.12
C ILE A 92 4.98 -1.66 -14.88
N PHE A 93 4.81 -2.11 -13.64
CA PHE A 93 4.89 -3.52 -13.28
C PHE A 93 3.80 -4.35 -13.98
N LEU A 94 2.58 -3.82 -14.07
CA LEU A 94 1.48 -4.48 -14.78
C LEU A 94 1.78 -4.61 -16.28
N ILE A 95 2.31 -3.56 -16.92
CA ILE A 95 2.73 -3.60 -18.34
C ILE A 95 3.83 -4.64 -18.53
N LEU A 96 4.87 -4.64 -17.69
CA LEU A 96 5.96 -5.61 -17.77
C LEU A 96 5.49 -7.04 -17.56
N SER A 97 4.54 -7.25 -16.64
CA SER A 97 3.96 -8.57 -16.37
C SER A 97 3.12 -9.09 -17.54
N MET A 98 2.43 -8.20 -18.28
CA MET A 98 1.69 -8.58 -19.49
C MET A 98 2.62 -8.79 -20.70
N ALA A 99 3.73 -8.06 -20.78
CA ALA A 99 4.70 -8.15 -21.86
C ALA A 99 5.56 -9.44 -21.82
N GLY A 100 5.35 -10.33 -20.84
CA GLY A 100 6.06 -11.62 -20.77
C GLY A 100 7.54 -11.52 -20.41
N VAL A 101 8.04 -10.33 -20.05
CA VAL A 101 9.46 -10.13 -19.67
C VAL A 101 9.85 -10.99 -18.46
N ARG A 102 8.88 -11.42 -17.65
CA ARG A 102 9.07 -12.30 -16.49
C ARG A 102 9.51 -13.73 -16.85
N GLU A 103 9.35 -14.18 -18.11
CA GLU A 103 9.87 -15.47 -18.57
C GLU A 103 11.32 -15.40 -19.07
N ALA A 104 11.85 -14.19 -19.30
CA ALA A 104 13.20 -13.99 -19.82
C ALA A 104 14.28 -13.93 -18.72
N VAL A 105 13.90 -13.98 -17.44
CA VAL A 105 14.79 -13.93 -16.26
C VAL A 105 14.60 -15.15 -15.39
#